data_AF-A0A8T5AK99-F1
#
_entry.id   AF-A0A8T5AK99-F1
#
_cell.length_a   1.000
_cell.length_b   1.000
_cell.length_c   1.000
_cell.angle_alpha   90.00
_cell.angle_beta   90.00
_cell.angle_gamma   90.00
#
_symmetry.space_group_name_H-M   'P 1'
#
loop_
_entity.id
_entity.type
_entity.pdbx_description
1 polymer ?
#
loop_
_entity_poly.entity_id
_entity_poly.type
_entity_poly.pdbx_seq_one_letter_code
_entity_poly.pdbx_strand_id
1 'polypeptide(L)'
;MPEKTIYDTRFFIEYFYSNNPEHLRRLKEEIRSVGDRMVSALTIHEIHRINLEREGRDVATLRSETIRRLPRGRCGLQCSGEKRGAEGQA
;
A
#
# COMPACT_ATOMS: atom_id res chain seq x y z
N MET A 1 -6.18 16.97 -16.77
CA MET A 1 -6.48 16.05 -15.66
C MET A 1 -5.15 15.52 -15.15
N PRO A 2 -4.86 15.47 -13.84
CA PRO A 2 -3.61 14.88 -13.38
C PRO A 2 -3.57 13.40 -13.79
N GLU A 3 -2.45 12.97 -14.36
CA GLU A 3 -2.21 11.57 -14.67
C GLU A 3 -2.10 10.79 -13.36
N LYS A 4 -3.02 9.84 -13.16
CA LYS A 4 -3.05 8.98 -11.98
C LYS A 4 -2.50 7.62 -12.35
N THR A 5 -1.49 7.16 -11.63
CA THR A 5 -0.97 5.80 -11.81
C THR A 5 -1.72 4.86 -10.89
N ILE A 6 -2.31 3.80 -11.46
CA ILE A 6 -2.96 2.73 -10.72
C ILE A 6 -1.98 1.57 -10.61
N TYR A 7 -1.72 1.12 -9.38
CA TYR A 7 -0.84 -0.02 -9.13
C TYR A 7 -1.63 -1.29 -8.82
N ASP A 8 -1.28 -2.37 -9.52
CA ASP A 8 -1.86 -3.70 -9.33
C ASP A 8 -0.99 -4.58 -8.43
N THR A 9 -1.55 -5.71 -8.02
CA THR A 9 -0.89 -6.71 -7.15
C THR A 9 0.40 -7.24 -7.76
N ARG A 10 0.44 -7.44 -9.09
CA ARG A 10 1.64 -7.89 -9.80
C ARG A 10 2.82 -6.94 -9.60
N PHE A 11 2.58 -5.63 -9.61
CA PHE A 11 3.61 -4.63 -9.38
C PHE A 11 4.25 -4.80 -7.99
N PHE A 12 3.41 -4.97 -6.97
CA PHE A 12 3.90 -5.15 -5.60
C PHE A 12 4.59 -6.49 -5.40
N ILE A 13 4.14 -7.57 -6.06
CA ILE A 13 4.82 -8.85 -6.02
C ILE A 13 6.25 -8.71 -6.59
N GLU A 14 6.40 -8.08 -7.75
CA GLU A 14 7.73 -7.82 -8.32
C GLU A 14 8.57 -6.92 -7.41
N TYR A 15 7.96 -5.88 -6.84
CA TYR A 15 8.64 -4.97 -5.93
C TYR A 15 9.16 -5.65 -4.66
N PHE A 16 8.41 -6.60 -4.08
CA PHE A 16 8.79 -7.27 -2.85
C PHE A 16 9.63 -8.54 -3.06
N TYR A 17 9.41 -9.27 -4.14
CA TYR A 17 9.95 -10.63 -4.32
C TYR A 17 10.85 -10.79 -5.56
N SER A 18 11.04 -9.76 -6.39
CA SER A 18 11.99 -9.85 -7.50
C SER A 18 13.43 -9.85 -7.00
N ASN A 19 14.25 -10.75 -7.52
CA ASN A 19 15.68 -10.82 -7.20
C ASN A 19 16.56 -9.94 -8.10
N ASN A 20 15.95 -9.22 -9.07
CA ASN A 20 16.70 -8.39 -10.00
C ASN A 20 16.90 -6.96 -9.44
N PRO A 21 18.13 -6.58 -9.04
CA PRO A 21 18.38 -5.29 -8.39
C PRO A 21 18.12 -4.09 -9.30
N GLU A 22 18.36 -4.20 -10.61
CA GLU A 22 18.08 -3.11 -11.56
C GLU A 22 16.57 -2.88 -11.73
N HIS A 23 15.77 -3.96 -11.72
CA HIS A 23 14.32 -3.83 -11.69
C HIS A 23 13.84 -3.17 -10.40
N LEU A 24 14.33 -3.62 -9.23
CA LEU A 24 13.97 -3.01 -7.96
C LEU A 24 14.33 -1.52 -7.89
N ARG A 25 15.48 -1.13 -8.46
CA ARG A 25 15.90 0.27 -8.53
C ARG A 25 14.92 1.11 -9.35
N ARG A 26 14.55 0.65 -10.55
CA ARG A 26 13.57 1.33 -11.41
C ARG A 26 12.19 1.44 -10.75
N LEU A 27 11.71 0.37 -10.13
CA LEU A 27 10.42 0.38 -9.42
C LEU A 27 10.42 1.37 -8.24
N LYS A 28 11.53 1.46 -7.49
CA LYS A 28 11.70 2.46 -6.42
C LYS A 28 11.71 3.88 -6.96
N GLU A 29 12.38 4.11 -8.08
CA GLU A 29 12.41 5.43 -8.74
C GLU A 29 11.03 5.83 -9.25
N GLU A 30 10.27 4.90 -9.82
CA GLU A 30 8.89 5.11 -10.29
C GLU A 30 7.93 5.48 -9.13
N ILE A 31 7.98 4.73 -8.03
CA ILE A 31 7.19 5.04 -6.82
C ILE A 31 7.56 6.42 -6.27
N ARG A 32 8.81 6.88 -6.43
CA ARG A 32 9.24 8.20 -5.96
C ARG A 32 8.87 9.33 -6.91
N SER A 33 8.83 9.07 -8.22
CA SER A 33 8.52 10.09 -9.24
C SER A 33 7.02 10.34 -9.38
N VAL A 34 6.18 9.33 -9.12
CA VAL A 34 4.72 9.46 -9.23
C VAL A 34 4.15 10.19 -8.01
N GLY A 35 3.64 11.41 -8.24
CA GLY A 35 3.04 12.27 -7.21
C GLY A 35 1.60 11.90 -6.82
N ASP A 36 0.82 11.31 -7.74
CA ASP A 36 -0.54 10.84 -7.48
C ASP A 36 -0.69 9.37 -7.89
N ARG A 37 -0.88 8.53 -6.87
CA ARG A 37 -0.98 7.08 -7.00
C ARG A 37 -2.25 6.57 -6.37
N MET A 38 -2.87 5.62 -7.05
CA MET A 38 -4.04 4.90 -6.58
C MET A 38 -3.72 3.42 -6.42
N VAL A 39 -4.11 2.87 -5.28
CA VAL A 39 -4.06 1.44 -5.00
C VAL A 39 -5.45 1.02 -4.58
N SER A 40 -5.98 -0.02 -5.22
CA SER A 40 -7.29 -0.57 -4.87
C SER A 40 -7.26 -1.22 -3.48
N ALA A 41 -8.38 -1.17 -2.78
CA ALA A 41 -8.55 -1.92 -1.53
C ALA A 41 -8.39 -3.44 -1.75
N LEU A 42 -8.77 -3.94 -2.93
CA LEU A 42 -8.59 -5.34 -3.32
C LEU A 42 -7.09 -5.68 -3.41
N THR A 43 -6.31 -4.86 -4.11
CA THR A 43 -4.85 -5.01 -4.22
C THR A 43 -4.18 -5.05 -2.85
N ILE A 44 -4.59 -4.16 -1.92
CA ILE A 44 -4.06 -4.15 -0.55
C ILE A 44 -4.37 -5.47 0.18
N HIS A 45 -5.58 -6.01 0.01
CA HIS A 45 -5.99 -7.26 0.63
C HIS A 45 -5.24 -8.47 0.05
N GLU A 46 -5.08 -8.53 -1.27
CA GLU A 46 -4.33 -9.59 -1.96
C GLU A 46 -2.86 -9.61 -1.50
N ILE A 47 -2.21 -8.45 -1.45
CA ILE A 47 -0.84 -8.32 -0.95
C ILE A 47 -0.75 -8.73 0.52
N HIS A 48 -1.74 -8.34 1.33
CA HIS A 48 -1.79 -8.75 2.74
C HIS A 48 -1.79 -10.28 2.87
N ARG A 49 -2.65 -10.95 2.10
CA ARG A 49 -2.75 -12.41 2.12
C ARG A 49 -1.46 -13.08 1.66
N ILE A 50 -0.85 -12.59 0.57
CA ILE A 50 0.43 -13.11 0.06
C ILE A 50 1.55 -12.95 1.10
N ASN A 51 1.66 -11.77 1.71
CA ASN A 51 2.68 -11.52 2.73
C ASN A 51 2.45 -12.38 3.99
N LEU A 52 1.19 -12.60 4.36
CA LEU A 52 0.84 -13.44 5.50
C LEU A 52 1.29 -14.89 5.28
N GLU A 53 1.08 -15.42 4.07
CA GLU A 53 1.48 -16.77 3.69
C GLU A 53 3.01 -16.94 3.57
N ARG A 54 3.74 -15.90 3.12
CA ARG A 54 5.18 -16.00 2.83
C ARG A 54 6.11 -15.55 3.95
N GLU A 55 5.78 -14.46 4.63
CA GLU A 55 6.66 -13.80 5.60
C GLU A 55 6.03 -13.68 7.00
N GLY A 56 4.72 -13.92 7.10
CA GLY A 56 3.99 -13.91 8.37
C GLY A 56 3.27 -12.61 8.68
N ARG A 57 2.61 -12.60 9.85
CA ARG A 57 1.61 -11.59 10.22
C ARG A 57 2.17 -10.18 10.38
N ASP A 58 3.36 -10.06 10.96
CA ASP A 58 3.94 -8.76 11.28
C ASP A 58 4.33 -8.01 10.00
N VAL A 59 4.97 -8.72 9.06
CA VAL A 59 5.33 -8.18 7.74
C VAL A 59 4.09 -7.83 6.94
N ALA A 60 3.08 -8.70 6.95
CA ALA A 60 1.82 -8.46 6.24
C ALA A 60 1.11 -7.20 6.74
N THR A 61 1.06 -7.01 8.06
CA THR A 61 0.47 -5.81 8.67
C THR A 61 1.26 -4.56 8.31
N LEU A 62 2.58 -4.59 8.50
CA LEU A 62 3.46 -3.45 8.23
C LEU A 62 3.39 -2.98 6.77
N ARG A 63 3.45 -3.92 5.80
CA ARG A 63 3.42 -3.59 4.37
C ARG A 63 2.05 -3.05 3.94
N SER A 64 0.96 -3.66 4.41
CA SER A 64 -0.39 -3.18 4.10
C SER A 64 -0.67 -1.80 4.70
N GLU A 65 -0.18 -1.52 5.91
CA GLU A 65 -0.27 -0.18 6.50
C GLU A 65 0.56 0.85 5.73
N THR A 66 1.78 0.48 5.34
CA THR A 66 2.66 1.36 4.55
C THR A 66 1.99 1.74 3.24
N ILE A 67 1.44 0.77 2.50
CA ILE A 67 0.73 1.02 1.24
C ILE A 67 -0.50 1.90 1.44
N ARG A 68 -1.25 1.73 2.54
CA ARG A 68 -2.41 2.57 2.86
C ARG A 68 -2.04 4.02 3.16
N ARG A 69 -0.87 4.24 3.80
CA ARG A 69 -0.35 5.56 4.19
C ARG A 69 0.42 6.25 3.08
N LEU A 70 0.74 5.56 1.98
CA LEU A 70 1.33 6.20 0.80
C LEU A 70 0.42 7.36 0.37
N PRO A 71 1.00 8.53 0.03
CA PRO A 71 0.22 9.70 -0.34
C PRO A 71 -0.69 9.31 -1.50
N ARG A 72 -1.99 9.18 -1.18
CA ARG A 72 -3.06 9.24 -2.16
C ARG A 72 -3.01 10.68 -2.64
N GLY A 73 -2.68 10.92 -3.90
CA GLY A 73 -2.68 12.30 -4.38
C GLY A 73 -4.04 12.89 -4.05
N ARG A 74 -4.01 14.11 -3.46
CA ARG A 74 -5.12 14.80 -2.79
C ARG A 74 -6.48 14.35 -3.31
N CYS A 75 -7.00 13.28 -2.75
CA CYS A 75 -8.35 12.81 -3.02
C CYS A 75 -9.13 13.32 -1.83
N GLY A 76 -9.82 14.44 -2.04
CA GLY A 76 -10.78 15.00 -1.09
C GLY A 76 -11.93 14.02 -0.92
N LEU A 77 -11.73 12.97 -0.14
CA LEU A 77 -12.80 12.21 0.47
C LEU A 77 -12.42 12.00 1.93
N GLN A 78 -13.20 12.68 2.76
CA GLN A 78 -13.50 12.31 4.13
C GLN A 78 -13.62 10.79 4.22
N CYS A 79 -12.60 10.12 4.75
CA CYS A 79 -12.80 8.84 5.40
C CYS A 79 -12.83 9.13 6.88
N SER A 80 -14.04 9.44 7.34
CA SER A 80 -14.43 9.54 8.73
C SER A 80 -13.76 8.44 9.54
N GLY A 81 -12.94 8.85 10.51
CA GLY A 81 -12.53 7.98 11.60
C GLY A 81 -13.77 7.64 12.42
N GLU A 82 -14.35 6.48 12.14
CA GLU A 82 -15.30 5.81 13.03
C GLU A 82 -14.53 5.47 14.32
N LYS A 83 -14.84 6.25 15.37
CA LYS A 83 -14.28 6.12 16.70
C LYS A 83 -14.54 4.71 17.23
N ARG A 84 -13.47 3.95 17.53
CA ARG A 84 -13.56 2.83 18.46
C ARG A 84 -13.02 3.27 19.83
N GLY A 85 -13.99 3.58 20.70
CA GLY A 85 -14.05 3.21 22.11
C GLY A 85 -12.89 3.57 23.03
N ALA A 86 -13.15 4.54 23.92
CA ALA A 86 -12.65 4.52 25.29
C ALA A 86 -13.60 5.35 26.17
N GLU A 87 -14.81 4.84 26.42
CA GLU A 87 -15.56 5.16 27.63
C GLU A 87 -15.37 3.99 28.60
N GLY A 88 -15.01 4.31 29.84
CA GLY A 88 -15.02 3.36 30.95
C GLY A 88 -13.77 3.37 31.80
N GLN A 89 -13.70 4.31 32.74
CA GLN A 89 -13.73 3.98 34.18
C GLN A 89 -13.70 5.28 35.00
N ALA A 90 -14.81 5.50 35.70
CA ALA A 90 -14.91 6.31 36.91
C ALA A 90 -14.82 5.36 38.11
#